data_AF-A0A8S3E7I1-F1
#
_entry.id   AF-A0A8S3E7I1-F1
#
_cell.length_a   1.000
_cell.length_b   1.000
_cell.length_c   1.000
_cell.angle_alpha   90.00
_cell.angle_beta   90.00
_cell.angle_gamma   90.00
#
_symmetry.space_group_name_H-M   'P 1'
#
loop_
_entity.id
_entity.type
_entity.pdbx_description
1 polymer ?
#
loop_
_entity_poly.entity_id
_entity_poly.type
_entity_poly.pdbx_seq_one_letter_code
_entity_poly.pdbx_strand_id
1 'polypeptide(L)' 'ASELEFVITSFVQSPINLHNSMTIHGIYVWLKNIHQLDWSWIQACEQAAYEYKLLLN' A
#
# COMPACT_ATOMS: atom_id res chain seq x y z
N ALA A 1 -7.27 2.96 15.98
CA ALA A 1 -6.19 3.36 15.07
C ALA A 1 -5.40 4.50 15.70
N SER A 2 -4.07 4.44 15.65
CA SER A 2 -3.17 5.53 16.06
C SER A 2 -3.15 6.67 15.02
N GLU A 3 -2.63 7.86 15.39
CA GLU A 3 -2.44 8.98 14.44
C GLU A 3 -1.56 8.56 13.25
N LEU A 4 -0.53 7.75 13.50
CA LEU A 4 0.34 7.21 12.44
C LEU A 4 -0.46 6.34 11.48
N GLU A 5 -1.25 5.38 11.98
CA GLU A 5 -2.08 4.52 11.13
C GLU A 5 -3.07 5.35 10.30
N PHE A 6 -3.65 6.41 10.86
CA PHE A 6 -4.55 7.32 10.13
C PHE A 6 -3.83 8.04 8.98
N VAL A 7 -2.64 8.60 9.25
CA VAL A 7 -1.82 9.28 8.23
C VAL A 7 -1.40 8.32 7.12
N ILE A 8 -0.94 7.12 7.48
CA ILE A 8 -0.53 6.11 6.50
C ILE A 8 -1.70 5.63 5.66
N THR A 9 -2.85 5.37 6.27
CA THR A 9 -4.07 4.99 5.54
C THR A 9 -4.45 6.06 4.52
N SER A 10 -4.43 7.33 4.93
CA SER A 10 -4.75 8.47 4.05
C SER A 10 -3.73 8.63 2.92
N PHE A 11 -2.45 8.43 3.21
CA PHE A 11 -1.37 8.56 2.23
C PHE A 11 -1.39 7.46 1.15
N VAL A 12 -1.66 6.21 1.55
CA VAL A 12 -1.69 5.04 0.64
C VAL A 12 -2.98 5.00 -0.20
N GLN A 13 -4.03 5.73 0.19
CA GLN A 13 -5.31 5.75 -0.53
C GLN A 13 -5.17 6.17 -2.01
N SER A 14 -4.37 7.21 -2.28
CA SER A 14 -4.16 7.72 -3.64
C SER A 14 -3.53 6.66 -4.57
N PRO A 15 -2.39 6.04 -4.24
CA PRO A 15 -1.80 4.99 -5.09
C PRO A 15 -2.68 3.74 -5.20
N ILE A 16 -3.49 3.41 -4.19
CA ILE A 16 -4.50 2.33 -4.29
C ILE A 16 -5.54 2.66 -5.35
N ASN A 17 -6.13 3.86 -5.30
CA ASN A 17 -7.16 4.27 -6.26
C ASN A 17 -6.65 4.34 -7.71
N LEU A 18 -5.34 4.52 -7.89
CA LEU A 18 -4.67 4.51 -9.19
C LEU A 18 -4.16 3.12 -9.60
N HIS A 19 -4.40 2.09 -8.79
CA HIS A 19 -3.87 0.73 -8.98
C HIS A 19 -2.35 0.73 -9.25
N ASN A 20 -1.61 1.62 -8.60
CA ASN A 20 -0.17 1.78 -8.83
C ASN A 20 0.63 0.87 -7.88
N SER A 21 0.69 -0.42 -8.22
CA SER A 21 1.38 -1.45 -7.42
C SER A 21 2.82 -1.10 -7.05
N MET A 22 3.61 -0.53 -7.96
CA MET A 22 5.00 -0.12 -7.68
C MET A 22 5.10 0.93 -6.56
N THR A 23 4.21 1.93 -6.57
CA THR A 23 4.19 2.95 -5.51
C THR A 23 3.73 2.36 -4.19
N ILE A 24 2.71 1.49 -4.19
CA ILE A 24 2.23 0.80 -2.98
C ILE A 24 3.36 -0.05 -2.38
N HIS A 25 4.10 -0.79 -3.21
CA HIS A 25 5.24 -1.60 -2.80
C HIS A 25 6.32 -0.75 -2.11
N GLY A 26 6.70 0.39 -2.71
CA GLY A 26 7.68 1.30 -2.14
C GLY A 26 7.27 1.80 -0.76
N ILE A 27 5.99 2.10 -0.56
CA ILE A 27 5.45 2.53 0.74
C ILE A 27 5.51 1.39 1.76
N TYR A 28 5.09 0.17 1.38
CA TYR A 28 5.17 -1.00 2.25
C TYR A 28 6.61 -1.27 2.72
N VAL A 29 7.58 -1.25 1.79
CA VAL A 29 9.01 -1.45 2.11
C VAL A 29 9.53 -0.35 3.04
N TRP A 30 9.17 0.90 2.80
CA TRP A 30 9.56 2.00 3.68
C TRP A 30 8.99 1.81 5.09
N LEU A 31 7.69 1.52 5.20
CA LEU A 31 7.01 1.33 6.48
C LEU A 31 7.58 0.19 7.31
N LYS A 32 7.87 -0.95 6.69
CA LYS A 32 8.48 -2.10 7.37
C LYS A 32 9.85 -1.79 7.97
N ASN A 33 10.59 -0.84 7.37
CA ASN A 33 11.93 -0.48 7.79
C ASN A 33 11.95 0.59 8.89
N ILE A 34 10.93 1.44 8.96
CA ILE A 34 10.83 2.52 9.96
C ILE A 34 10.03 2.10 11.20
N HIS A 35 9.10 1.15 11.07
CA HIS A 35 8.21 0.76 12.15
C HIS A 35 7.87 -0.73 12.11
N GLN A 36 7.84 -1.37 13.28
CA GLN A 36 7.50 -2.80 13.42
C GLN A 36 5.98 -3.07 13.51
N LEU A 37 5.15 -2.19 12.95
CA LEU A 37 3.71 -2.42 12.89
C LEU A 37 3.40 -3.44 11.80
N ASP A 38 2.27 -4.11 11.93
CA ASP A 38 1.77 -4.98 10.88
C ASP A 38 1.17 -4.15 9.74
N TRP A 39 1.82 -4.20 8.59
CA TRP A 39 1.42 -3.51 7.36
C TRP A 39 0.95 -4.49 6.27
N SER A 40 0.57 -5.72 6.64
CA SER A 40 0.11 -6.77 5.71
C SER A 40 -1.05 -6.32 4.82
N TRP A 41 -1.92 -5.43 5.31
CA TRP A 41 -3.00 -4.87 4.51
C TRP A 41 -2.50 -4.05 3.31
N ILE A 42 -1.37 -3.34 3.42
CA ILE A 42 -0.77 -2.58 2.31
C ILE A 42 -0.26 -3.54 1.24
N GLN A 43 0.35 -4.65 1.66
CA GLN A 43 0.82 -5.71 0.76
C GLN A 43 -0.34 -6.39 0.03
N ALA A 44 -1.49 -6.59 0.70
CA ALA A 44 -2.69 -7.09 0.03
C ALA A 44 -3.21 -6.10 -1.04
N CYS A 45 -3.16 -4.80 -0.77
CA CYS A 45 -3.50 -3.78 -1.77
C CYS A 45 -2.53 -3.74 -2.95
N GLU A 46 -1.23 -3.95 -2.71
CA GLU A 46 -0.22 -4.09 -3.77
C GLU A 46 -0.57 -5.22 -4.73
N GLN A 47 -0.88 -6.40 -4.18
CA GLN A 47 -1.24 -7.59 -4.95
C GLN A 47 -2.51 -7.34 -5.79
N ALA A 48 -3.57 -6.78 -5.17
CA ALA A 48 -4.80 -6.45 -5.88
C ALA A 48 -4.58 -5.44 -7.03
N ALA A 49 -3.72 -4.44 -6.82
CA ALA A 49 -3.37 -3.47 -7.87
C ALA A 49 -2.58 -4.12 -9.02
N TYR A 50 -1.69 -5.08 -8.71
CA TYR A 50 -0.95 -5.83 -9.71
C TYR A 50 -1.87 -6.73 -10.54
N GLU A 51 -2.76 -7.49 -9.90
CA GLU A 51 -3.74 -8.34 -10.57
C GLU A 51 -4.69 -7.54 -11.47
N TYR A 52 -5.16 -6.38 -11.00
CA TYR A 52 -5.98 -5.48 -11.80
C TYR A 52 -5.26 -5.06 -13.10
N LYS A 53 -3.97 -4.71 -13.03
CA LYS A 53 -3.18 -4.37 -14.23
C LYS A 53 -3.00 -5.56 -15.17
N LEU A 54 -2.89 -6.79 -14.67
CA LEU A 54 -2.81 -7.99 -15.52
C LEU A 54 -4.10 -8.23 -16.29
N LEU A 55 -5.26 -7.97 -15.69
CA LEU A 55 -6.57 -8.14 -16.34
C LEU A 55 -6.85 -7.12 -17.45
N LEU A 56 -6.18 -5.97 -17.43
CA LEU A 56 -6.36 -4.91 -18.43
C LEU A 56 -5.44 -5.06 -19.65
N ASN A 57 -4.47 -5.97 -19.61
CA ASN A 57 -3.54 -6.26 -20.72
C ASN A 57 -3.96 -7.54 -21.44
#